data_AF-U6Q246-F1
#
_entry.id   AF-U6Q246-F1
#
_cell.length_a   1.000
_cell.length_b   1.000
_cell.length_c   1.000
_cell.angle_alpha   90.00
_cell.angle_beta   90.00
_cell.angle_gamma   90.00
#
_symmetry.space_group_name_H-M   'P 1'
#
loop_
_entity.id
_entity.type
_entity.pdbx_description
1 polymer ?
#
loop_
_entity_poly.entity_id
_entity_poly.type
_entity_poly.pdbx_seq_one_letter_code
_entity_poly.pdbx_strand_id
1 'polypeptide(L)'
;MNYKKYPKINYIGNKEKIAAWICDQLPEDVNTVADVFSGGCSFSFEAKKRGYRVIANDILLINHQLALALIENNHDILTDEDVNTIFSGSLKSGFMTEHYANVFFFEDECKQLDYIHENISELVNPYKKALAFSLMRRAMIRKMPYSRFTIPWEKIKQLRDEEYSYAKYGRRRAYHNETFESHFRQNLAAYNQAV
;
A
#
# COMPACT_ATOMS: atom_id res chain seq x y z
N MET A 1 18.92 17.11 -9.43
CA MET A 1 17.76 17.12 -8.51
C MET A 1 17.13 15.73 -8.53
N ASN A 2 17.02 15.05 -7.39
CA ASN A 2 16.29 13.77 -7.33
C ASN A 2 14.80 14.08 -7.51
N TYR A 3 14.25 13.76 -8.67
CA TYR A 3 12.83 13.95 -8.94
C TYR A 3 12.02 12.89 -8.19
N LYS A 4 11.13 13.34 -7.29
CA LYS A 4 10.16 12.47 -6.62
C LYS A 4 9.29 11.78 -7.66
N LYS A 5 9.13 10.46 -7.52
CA LYS A 5 8.36 9.62 -8.45
C LYS A 5 7.17 8.99 -7.74
N TYR A 6 6.00 9.08 -8.36
CA TYR A 6 4.81 8.42 -7.86
C TYR A 6 5.07 6.91 -7.74
N PRO A 7 4.90 6.29 -6.56
CA PRO A 7 5.16 4.89 -6.36
C PRO A 7 4.01 4.06 -6.94
N LYS A 8 4.27 2.79 -7.24
CA LYS A 8 3.23 1.91 -7.79
C LYS A 8 2.14 1.65 -6.75
N ILE A 9 0.93 2.16 -7.00
CA ILE A 9 -0.23 1.95 -6.15
C ILE A 9 -1.31 1.15 -6.87
N ASN A 10 -1.65 0.00 -6.28
CA ASN A 10 -2.80 -0.80 -6.72
C ASN A 10 -4.10 -0.14 -6.20
N TYR A 11 -4.77 0.60 -7.09
CA TYR A 11 -6.07 1.21 -6.82
C TYR A 11 -6.93 1.16 -8.09
N ILE A 12 -8.17 0.68 -7.96
CA ILE A 12 -9.08 0.61 -9.11
C ILE A 12 -9.53 2.03 -9.45
N GLY A 13 -9.40 2.42 -10.72
CA GLY A 13 -9.70 3.79 -11.15
C GLY A 13 -8.59 4.81 -10.88
N ASN A 14 -7.37 4.35 -10.55
CA ASN A 14 -6.19 5.21 -10.43
C ASN A 14 -5.97 6.04 -11.71
N LYS A 15 -5.75 7.35 -11.54
CA LYS A 15 -5.55 8.33 -12.60
C LYS A 15 -4.09 8.53 -13.03
N GLU A 16 -3.15 7.68 -12.59
CA GLU A 16 -1.71 7.79 -12.89
C GLU A 16 -1.41 8.12 -14.36
N LYS A 17 -2.09 7.45 -15.30
CA LYS A 17 -1.87 7.66 -16.74
C LYS A 17 -2.37 9.00 -17.29
N ILE A 18 -3.30 9.66 -16.60
CA ILE A 18 -3.94 10.91 -17.05
C ILE A 18 -3.72 12.07 -16.07
N ALA A 19 -3.01 11.85 -14.95
CA ALA A 19 -2.82 12.85 -13.90
C ALA A 19 -2.15 14.13 -14.42
N ALA A 20 -1.13 13.98 -15.27
CA ALA A 20 -0.46 15.11 -15.92
C ALA A 20 -1.44 15.90 -16.80
N TRP A 21 -2.21 15.22 -17.64
CA TRP A 21 -3.21 15.85 -18.50
C TRP A 21 -4.28 16.60 -17.69
N ILE A 22 -4.77 16.03 -16.59
CA ILE A 22 -5.71 16.71 -15.68
C ILE A 22 -5.08 17.99 -15.11
N CYS A 23 -3.81 17.91 -14.67
CA CYS A 23 -3.10 19.09 -14.16
C CYS A 23 -2.87 20.16 -15.23
N ASP A 24 -2.69 19.79 -16.50
CA ASP A 24 -2.55 20.74 -17.62
C ASP A 24 -3.86 21.52 -17.89
N GLN A 25 -5.01 21.06 -17.37
CA GLN A 25 -6.29 21.75 -17.51
C GLN A 25 -6.58 22.72 -16.35
N LEU A 26 -5.71 22.77 -15.32
CA LEU A 26 -5.91 23.68 -14.19
C LEU A 26 -5.73 25.14 -14.65
N PRO A 27 -6.61 26.07 -14.25
CA PRO A 27 -6.44 27.49 -14.54
C PRO A 27 -5.12 28.04 -13.97
N GLU A 28 -4.53 29.03 -14.66
CA GLU A 28 -3.23 29.60 -14.30
C GLU A 28 -3.23 30.33 -12.94
N ASP A 29 -4.38 30.83 -12.49
CA ASP A 29 -4.55 31.56 -11.22
C ASP A 29 -4.83 30.65 -10.02
N VAL A 30 -4.87 29.32 -10.22
CA VAL A 30 -5.06 28.35 -9.16
C VAL A 30 -3.73 28.06 -8.45
N ASN A 31 -3.71 28.21 -7.14
CA ASN A 31 -2.57 27.85 -6.28
C ASN A 31 -2.85 26.67 -5.34
N THR A 32 -4.13 26.32 -5.17
CA THR A 32 -4.58 25.24 -4.29
C THR A 32 -5.62 24.37 -4.99
N VAL A 33 -5.43 23.05 -4.93
CA VAL A 33 -6.39 22.07 -5.46
C VAL A 33 -6.95 21.22 -4.34
N ALA A 34 -8.24 20.87 -4.45
CA ALA A 34 -8.91 19.96 -3.53
C ALA A 34 -9.23 18.64 -4.25
N ASP A 35 -8.50 17.58 -3.91
CA ASP A 35 -8.74 16.22 -4.37
C ASP A 35 -9.61 15.50 -3.33
N VAL A 36 -10.93 15.71 -3.43
CA VAL A 36 -11.90 15.26 -2.42
C VAL A 36 -12.18 13.75 -2.45
N PHE A 37 -11.71 13.04 -3.49
CA PHE A 37 -11.80 11.59 -3.68
C PHE A 37 -10.43 11.03 -4.10
N SER A 38 -9.42 11.33 -3.29
CA SER A 38 -8.01 11.15 -3.64
C SER A 38 -7.64 9.70 -3.96
N GLY A 39 -8.28 8.70 -3.35
CA GLY A 39 -8.03 7.30 -3.61
C GLY A 39 -6.55 6.93 -3.53
N GLY A 40 -5.95 6.60 -4.68
CA GLY A 40 -4.51 6.29 -4.79
C GLY A 40 -3.58 7.52 -4.81
N CYS A 41 -4.10 8.74 -4.75
CA CYS A 41 -3.38 10.02 -4.73
C CYS A 41 -2.55 10.34 -6.00
N SER A 42 -2.83 9.75 -7.17
CA SER A 42 -2.01 10.01 -8.37
C SER A 42 -2.15 11.42 -8.92
N PHE A 43 -3.37 11.98 -8.95
CA PHE A 43 -3.58 13.38 -9.31
C PHE A 43 -2.97 14.31 -8.27
N SER A 44 -3.31 14.11 -6.98
CA SER A 44 -2.71 14.84 -5.86
C SER A 44 -1.17 14.88 -5.90
N PHE A 45 -0.52 13.76 -6.22
CA PHE A 45 0.93 13.68 -6.29
C PHE A 45 1.50 14.51 -7.44
N GLU A 46 0.88 14.45 -8.62
CA GLU A 46 1.28 15.25 -9.78
C GLU A 46 1.08 16.75 -9.51
N ALA A 47 -0.05 17.13 -8.89
CA ALA A 47 -0.30 18.52 -8.50
C ALA A 47 0.75 19.02 -7.48
N LYS A 48 1.05 18.24 -6.44
CA LYS A 48 2.12 18.57 -5.48
C LYS A 48 3.47 18.76 -6.18
N LYS A 49 3.82 17.86 -7.10
CA LYS A 49 5.08 17.93 -7.86
C LYS A 49 5.19 19.20 -8.71
N ARG A 50 4.06 19.74 -9.18
CA ARG A 50 3.97 21.01 -9.92
C ARG A 50 3.91 22.26 -9.03
N GLY A 51 3.97 22.09 -7.70
CA GLY A 51 4.01 23.19 -6.74
C GLY A 51 2.64 23.64 -6.23
N TYR A 52 1.55 22.98 -6.59
CA TYR A 52 0.24 23.28 -6.02
C TYR A 52 0.20 22.89 -4.54
N ARG A 53 -0.48 23.70 -3.72
CA ARG A 53 -0.95 23.25 -2.41
C ARG A 53 -2.10 22.26 -2.65
N VAL A 54 -2.03 21.09 -2.04
CA VAL A 54 -3.04 20.03 -2.24
C VAL A 54 -3.79 19.79 -0.94
N ILE A 55 -5.11 19.79 -1.01
CA ILE A 55 -6.01 19.29 0.03
C ILE A 55 -6.52 17.95 -0.45
N ALA A 56 -6.06 16.85 0.14
CA ALA A 56 -6.48 15.50 -0.21
C ALA A 56 -7.46 14.97 0.84
N ASN A 57 -8.57 14.40 0.38
CA ASN A 57 -9.57 13.76 1.23
C ASN A 57 -10.03 12.44 0.61
N ASP A 58 -10.45 11.51 1.46
CA ASP A 58 -11.13 10.29 1.06
C ASP A 58 -11.88 9.71 2.27
N ILE A 59 -12.97 8.98 2.04
CA ILE A 59 -13.76 8.37 3.12
C ILE A 59 -13.04 7.17 3.76
N LEU A 60 -12.17 6.49 3.00
CA LEU A 60 -11.47 5.32 3.51
C LEU A 60 -10.20 5.73 4.27
N LEU A 61 -10.10 5.30 5.52
CA LEU A 61 -8.94 5.59 6.38
C LEU A 61 -7.60 5.22 5.73
N ILE A 62 -7.55 4.13 4.96
CA ILE A 62 -6.33 3.73 4.28
C ILE A 62 -5.92 4.69 3.15
N ASN A 63 -6.88 5.35 2.50
CA ASN A 63 -6.59 6.36 1.48
C ASN A 63 -6.12 7.67 2.15
N HIS A 64 -6.65 7.99 3.34
CA HIS A 64 -6.09 9.04 4.18
C HIS A 64 -4.61 8.75 4.56
N GLN A 65 -4.26 7.51 4.90
CA GLN A 65 -2.84 7.15 5.14
C GLN A 65 -1.98 7.34 3.87
N LEU A 66 -2.49 7.04 2.68
CA LEU A 66 -1.78 7.33 1.42
C LEU A 66 -1.58 8.83 1.21
N ALA A 67 -2.58 9.65 1.53
CA ALA A 67 -2.50 11.11 1.44
C ALA A 67 -1.46 11.68 2.43
N LEU A 68 -1.49 11.25 3.69
CA LEU A 68 -0.46 11.62 4.67
C LEU A 68 0.94 11.22 4.19
N ALA A 69 1.08 9.97 3.71
CA ALA A 69 2.37 9.42 3.31
C ALA A 69 2.96 10.11 2.09
N LEU A 70 2.17 10.48 1.08
CA LEU A 70 2.68 10.92 -0.22
C LEU A 70 2.45 12.40 -0.51
N ILE A 71 1.39 12.98 0.06
CA ILE A 71 0.95 14.34 -0.23
C ILE A 71 1.38 15.28 0.88
N GLU A 72 1.07 14.99 2.14
CA GLU A 72 1.44 15.87 3.26
C GLU A 72 2.93 15.73 3.66
N ASN A 73 3.44 14.49 3.72
CA ASN A 73 4.85 14.23 4.03
C ASN A 73 5.80 14.77 2.94
N ASN A 74 6.89 15.43 3.35
CA ASN A 74 7.87 16.02 2.45
C ASN A 74 9.30 15.48 2.61
N HIS A 75 9.57 14.67 3.65
CA HIS A 75 10.95 14.30 4.00
C HIS A 75 11.08 13.04 4.86
N ASP A 76 10.07 12.65 5.63
CA ASP A 76 10.18 11.51 6.53
C ASP A 76 10.12 10.19 5.75
N ILE A 77 11.14 9.35 5.92
CA ILE A 77 11.25 8.04 5.27
C ILE A 77 11.27 6.92 6.32
N LEU A 78 10.96 5.70 5.90
CA LEU A 78 11.19 4.50 6.72
C LEU A 78 12.64 4.03 6.56
N THR A 79 13.37 3.91 7.66
CA THR A 79 14.71 3.34 7.72
C THR A 79 14.63 1.82 7.87
N ASP A 80 15.76 1.13 7.67
CA ASP A 80 15.83 -0.32 7.94
C ASP A 80 15.52 -0.66 9.40
N GLU A 81 15.88 0.20 10.35
CA GLU A 81 15.55 0.04 11.77
C GLU A 81 14.03 0.10 12.02
N ASP A 82 13.34 1.06 11.37
CA ASP A 82 11.87 1.14 11.45
C ASP A 82 11.25 -0.17 10.92
N VAL A 83 11.74 -0.67 9.77
CA VAL A 83 11.22 -1.89 9.15
C VAL A 83 11.52 -3.12 9.99
N ASN A 84 12.72 -3.23 10.56
CA ASN A 84 13.07 -4.32 11.47
C ASN A 84 12.16 -4.33 12.69
N THR A 85 11.86 -3.16 13.26
CA THR A 85 10.91 -3.02 14.37
C THR A 85 9.52 -3.49 13.97
N ILE A 86 9.01 -3.04 12.82
CA ILE A 86 7.68 -3.42 12.29
C ILE A 86 7.51 -4.94 12.19
N PHE A 87 8.54 -5.65 11.70
CA PHE A 87 8.48 -7.09 11.49
C PHE A 87 9.04 -7.93 12.65
N SER A 88 9.53 -7.31 13.72
CA SER A 88 9.97 -7.99 14.94
C SER A 88 8.79 -8.46 15.79
N GLY A 89 8.94 -9.58 16.49
CA GLY A 89 7.93 -10.13 17.38
C GLY A 89 7.55 -11.58 17.07
N SER A 90 6.50 -12.05 17.72
CA SER A 90 5.97 -13.40 17.57
C SER A 90 4.52 -13.37 17.09
N LEU A 91 4.05 -14.49 16.54
CA LEU A 91 2.67 -14.66 16.12
C LEU A 91 1.72 -14.35 17.28
N LYS A 92 0.72 -13.50 17.03
CA LYS A 92 -0.25 -13.05 18.02
C LYS A 92 -1.63 -13.07 17.40
N SER A 93 -2.63 -13.61 18.12
CA SER A 93 -4.02 -13.53 17.66
C SER A 93 -4.63 -12.18 18.04
N GLY A 94 -5.38 -11.60 17.10
CA GLY A 94 -6.13 -10.37 17.28
C GLY A 94 -7.25 -10.23 16.24
N PHE A 95 -7.52 -9.00 15.81
CA PHE A 95 -8.62 -8.67 14.90
C PHE A 95 -8.53 -9.42 13.56
N MET A 96 -7.35 -9.51 12.95
CA MET A 96 -7.18 -10.20 11.67
C MET A 96 -7.39 -11.71 11.81
N THR A 97 -6.88 -12.28 12.89
CA THR A 97 -7.08 -13.71 13.19
C THR A 97 -8.54 -14.03 13.44
N GLU A 98 -9.25 -13.20 14.22
CA GLU A 98 -10.66 -13.42 14.58
C GLU A 98 -11.61 -13.32 13.37
N HIS A 99 -11.39 -12.34 12.49
CA HIS A 99 -12.37 -12.02 11.44
C HIS A 99 -11.97 -12.49 10.04
N TYR A 100 -10.68 -12.75 9.79
CA TYR A 100 -10.18 -12.96 8.42
C TYR A 100 -9.29 -14.19 8.23
N ALA A 101 -9.00 -14.96 9.30
CA ALA A 101 -8.32 -16.24 9.17
C ALA A 101 -9.13 -17.19 8.28
N ASN A 102 -8.47 -17.76 7.28
CA ASN A 102 -9.09 -18.62 6.28
C ASN A 102 -10.25 -17.95 5.51
N VAL A 103 -10.23 -16.62 5.41
CA VAL A 103 -11.11 -15.83 4.54
C VAL A 103 -10.28 -15.23 3.40
N PHE A 104 -9.20 -14.52 3.75
CA PHE A 104 -8.28 -13.91 2.79
C PHE A 104 -6.85 -14.43 2.93
N PHE A 105 -6.44 -14.73 4.16
CA PHE A 105 -5.09 -15.17 4.49
C PHE A 105 -5.15 -16.42 5.37
N PHE A 106 -4.06 -17.18 5.40
CA PHE A 106 -3.94 -18.31 6.32
C PHE A 106 -3.91 -17.81 7.77
N GLU A 107 -4.27 -18.66 8.72
CA GLU A 107 -4.33 -18.27 10.14
C GLU A 107 -3.02 -17.68 10.66
N ASP A 108 -1.88 -18.30 10.35
CA ASP A 108 -0.57 -17.76 10.76
C ASP A 108 -0.23 -16.43 10.07
N GLU A 109 -0.66 -16.23 8.82
CA GLU A 109 -0.53 -14.94 8.14
C GLU A 109 -1.39 -13.86 8.81
N CYS A 110 -2.59 -14.21 9.29
CA CYS A 110 -3.42 -13.30 10.08
C CYS A 110 -2.78 -12.94 11.42
N LYS A 111 -2.20 -13.93 12.12
CA LYS A 111 -1.45 -13.69 13.36
C LYS A 111 -0.23 -12.80 13.14
N GLN A 112 0.39 -12.89 11.96
CA GLN A 112 1.45 -11.97 11.55
C GLN A 112 0.91 -10.54 11.39
N LEU A 113 -0.20 -10.40 10.66
CA LEU A 113 -0.81 -9.08 10.43
C LEU A 113 -1.23 -8.39 11.73
N ASP A 114 -1.69 -9.15 12.71
CA ASP A 114 -2.07 -8.62 14.03
C ASP A 114 -0.87 -7.98 14.76
N TYR A 115 0.28 -8.67 14.89
CA TYR A 115 1.45 -8.05 15.54
C TYR A 115 2.07 -6.95 14.68
N ILE A 116 2.08 -7.08 13.35
CA ILE A 116 2.60 -6.04 12.44
C ILE A 116 1.78 -4.76 12.59
N HIS A 117 0.45 -4.86 12.71
CA HIS A 117 -0.43 -3.72 12.88
C HIS A 117 -0.14 -2.99 14.20
N GLU A 118 0.05 -3.73 15.29
CA GLU A 118 0.44 -3.19 16.60
C GLU A 118 1.77 -2.45 16.51
N ASN A 119 2.81 -3.08 15.95
CA ASN A 119 4.13 -2.46 15.79
C ASN A 119 4.11 -1.17 14.95
N ILE A 120 3.32 -1.15 13.86
CA ILE A 120 3.15 0.07 13.06
C ILE A 120 2.44 1.16 13.87
N SER A 121 1.48 0.78 14.71
CA SER A 121 0.72 1.71 15.55
C SER A 121 1.59 2.37 16.63
N GLU A 122 2.65 1.71 17.08
CA GLU A 122 3.64 2.25 18.02
C GLU A 122 4.65 3.23 17.40
N LEU A 123 4.70 3.36 16.06
CA LEU A 123 5.54 4.37 15.42
C LEU A 123 5.08 5.78 15.83
N VAL A 124 5.99 6.55 16.44
CA VAL A 124 5.68 7.90 16.94
C VAL A 124 5.47 8.89 15.78
N ASN A 125 6.30 8.81 14.74
CA ASN A 125 6.20 9.72 13.60
C ASN A 125 4.98 9.35 12.73
N PRO A 126 4.02 10.27 12.54
CA PRO A 126 2.78 9.98 11.82
C PRO A 126 3.01 9.68 10.33
N TYR A 127 4.01 10.27 9.70
CA TYR A 127 4.33 10.04 8.29
C TYR A 127 5.02 8.70 8.06
N LYS A 128 5.92 8.29 8.97
CA LYS A 128 6.48 6.93 8.95
C LYS A 128 5.39 5.87 9.14
N LYS A 129 4.46 6.10 10.09
CA LYS A 129 3.28 5.26 10.29
C LYS A 129 2.43 5.17 9.01
N ALA A 130 2.17 6.30 8.37
CA ALA A 130 1.42 6.37 7.12
C ALA A 130 2.11 5.62 5.97
N LEU A 131 3.44 5.78 5.82
CA LEU A 131 4.24 5.01 4.86
C LEU A 131 4.16 3.51 5.13
N ALA A 132 4.26 3.10 6.40
CA ALA A 132 4.21 1.71 6.80
C ALA A 132 2.85 1.07 6.50
N PHE A 133 1.74 1.74 6.86
CA PHE A 133 0.41 1.27 6.48
C PHE A 133 0.19 1.22 4.97
N SER A 134 0.73 2.20 4.24
CA SER A 134 0.64 2.24 2.77
C SER A 134 1.39 1.07 2.10
N LEU A 135 2.58 0.72 2.62
CA LEU A 135 3.36 -0.43 2.17
C LEU A 135 2.72 -1.76 2.59
N MET A 136 2.18 -1.88 3.81
CA MET A 136 1.46 -3.08 4.25
C MET A 136 0.20 -3.34 3.44
N ARG A 137 -0.59 -2.30 3.14
CA ARG A 137 -1.72 -2.39 2.21
C ARG A 137 -1.29 -3.01 0.88
N ARG A 138 -0.17 -2.54 0.33
CA ARG A 138 0.38 -3.07 -0.93
C ARG A 138 0.82 -4.53 -0.77
N ALA A 139 1.51 -4.89 0.31
CA ALA A 139 1.93 -6.26 0.60
C ALA A 139 0.73 -7.22 0.67
N MET A 140 -0.33 -6.85 1.38
CA MET A 140 -1.58 -7.61 1.46
C MET A 140 -2.21 -7.83 0.07
N ILE A 141 -2.32 -6.77 -0.74
CA ILE A 141 -2.87 -6.86 -2.11
C ILE A 141 -2.04 -7.77 -3.01
N ARG A 142 -0.71 -7.80 -2.84
CA ARG A 142 0.20 -8.64 -3.64
C ARG A 142 0.06 -10.12 -3.33
N LYS A 143 -0.27 -10.46 -2.08
CA LYS A 143 -0.52 -11.84 -1.67
C LYS A 143 -1.87 -12.37 -2.15
N MET A 144 -2.82 -11.51 -2.52
CA MET A 144 -4.10 -11.92 -3.10
C MET A 144 -4.01 -12.31 -4.58
N PRO A 145 -4.56 -13.47 -4.98
CA PRO A 145 -4.72 -13.81 -6.40
C PRO A 145 -5.46 -12.71 -7.16
N TYR A 146 -4.92 -12.32 -8.32
CA TYR A 146 -5.43 -11.21 -9.14
C TYR A 146 -5.55 -9.85 -8.42
N SER A 147 -4.97 -9.72 -7.21
CA SER A 147 -5.11 -8.53 -6.36
C SER A 147 -6.58 -8.20 -6.02
N ARG A 148 -7.42 -9.23 -5.85
CA ARG A 148 -8.86 -9.10 -5.55
C ARG A 148 -9.23 -9.81 -4.25
N PHE A 149 -10.09 -9.16 -3.47
CA PHE A 149 -10.66 -9.68 -2.22
C PHE A 149 -12.10 -10.20 -2.41
N THR A 150 -12.55 -10.40 -3.65
CA THR A 150 -13.86 -10.98 -3.98
C THR A 150 -13.76 -12.48 -4.34
N ILE A 151 -12.61 -13.09 -4.11
CA ILE A 151 -12.35 -14.49 -4.46
C ILE A 151 -12.66 -15.36 -3.24
N PRO A 152 -13.44 -16.45 -3.37
CA PRO A 152 -13.71 -17.36 -2.26
C PRO A 152 -12.44 -18.03 -1.73
N TRP A 153 -12.40 -18.34 -0.43
CA TRP A 153 -11.23 -18.93 0.24
C TRP A 153 -10.71 -20.21 -0.42
N GLU A 154 -11.59 -21.15 -0.76
CA GLU A 154 -11.20 -22.39 -1.46
C GLU A 154 -10.48 -22.13 -2.77
N LYS A 155 -10.91 -21.08 -3.49
CA LYS A 155 -10.28 -20.67 -4.73
C LYS A 155 -8.94 -19.97 -4.47
N ILE A 156 -8.82 -19.21 -3.39
CA ILE A 156 -7.55 -18.60 -2.96
C ILE A 156 -6.53 -19.71 -2.68
N LYS A 157 -6.86 -20.71 -1.86
CA LYS A 157 -6.00 -21.87 -1.57
C LYS A 157 -5.52 -22.55 -2.85
N GLN A 158 -6.47 -22.90 -3.74
CA GLN A 158 -6.15 -23.53 -5.02
C GLN A 158 -5.22 -22.67 -5.90
N LEU A 159 -5.40 -21.35 -5.95
CA LEU A 159 -4.57 -20.46 -6.76
C LEU A 159 -3.18 -20.19 -6.16
N ARG A 160 -3.01 -20.44 -4.86
CA ARG A 160 -1.75 -20.32 -4.12
C ARG A 160 -0.97 -21.63 -4.05
N ASP A 161 -1.58 -22.75 -4.42
CA ASP A 161 -0.91 -24.03 -4.69
C ASP A 161 -0.05 -23.91 -5.96
N GLU A 162 1.26 -24.07 -5.81
CA GLU A 162 2.21 -23.92 -6.90
C GLU A 162 2.16 -25.07 -7.92
N GLU A 163 1.85 -26.29 -7.47
CA GLU A 163 1.73 -27.45 -8.35
C GLU A 163 0.51 -27.28 -9.25
N TYR A 164 -0.64 -26.92 -8.66
CA TYR A 164 -1.84 -26.58 -9.41
C TYR A 164 -1.59 -25.42 -10.39
N SER A 165 -0.95 -24.35 -9.92
CA SER A 165 -0.69 -23.15 -10.72
C SER A 165 0.18 -23.47 -11.94
N TYR A 166 1.23 -24.27 -11.76
CA TYR A 166 2.12 -24.70 -12.83
C TYR A 166 1.39 -25.61 -13.82
N ALA A 167 0.69 -26.65 -13.33
CA ALA A 167 -0.04 -27.59 -14.18
C ALA A 167 -1.11 -26.90 -15.05
N LYS A 168 -1.79 -25.87 -14.53
CA LYS A 168 -2.88 -25.19 -15.23
C LYS A 168 -2.46 -23.99 -16.07
N TYR A 169 -1.49 -23.21 -15.62
CA TYR A 169 -1.13 -21.93 -16.23
C TYR A 169 0.30 -21.89 -16.80
N GLY A 170 1.07 -22.97 -16.68
CA GLY A 170 2.46 -23.06 -17.17
C GLY A 170 3.44 -22.16 -16.43
N ARG A 171 3.05 -21.58 -15.28
CA ARG A 171 3.90 -20.70 -14.48
C ARG A 171 3.60 -20.84 -13.00
N ARG A 172 4.64 -20.82 -12.16
CA ARG A 172 4.49 -20.71 -10.71
C ARG A 172 4.10 -19.28 -10.35
N ARG A 173 3.17 -19.12 -9.42
CA ARG A 173 2.80 -17.81 -8.85
C ARG A 173 3.31 -17.68 -7.41
N ALA A 174 4.59 -18.02 -7.22
CA ALA A 174 5.27 -18.08 -5.93
C ALA A 174 5.16 -16.77 -5.13
N TYR A 175 5.04 -15.63 -5.81
CA TYR A 175 4.94 -14.33 -5.13
C TYR A 175 3.72 -14.18 -4.22
N HIS A 176 2.64 -14.96 -4.39
CA HIS A 176 1.54 -14.95 -3.42
C HIS A 176 1.93 -15.56 -2.07
N ASN A 177 2.92 -16.44 -2.08
CA ASN A 177 3.43 -17.16 -0.93
C ASN A 177 4.66 -16.49 -0.30
N GLU A 178 5.27 -15.51 -0.96
CA GLU A 178 6.26 -14.63 -0.32
C GLU A 178 5.68 -13.92 0.91
N THR A 179 6.53 -13.64 1.90
CA THR A 179 6.14 -13.02 3.17
C THR A 179 5.65 -11.58 2.99
N PHE A 180 4.88 -11.05 3.94
CA PHE A 180 4.51 -9.64 3.95
C PHE A 180 5.74 -8.74 3.96
N GLU A 181 6.77 -9.11 4.73
CA GLU A 181 8.06 -8.40 4.80
C GLU A 181 8.76 -8.35 3.44
N SER A 182 8.80 -9.47 2.70
CA SER A 182 9.38 -9.51 1.35
C SER A 182 8.70 -8.48 0.44
N HIS A 183 7.37 -8.51 0.36
CA HIS A 183 6.62 -7.53 -0.45
C HIS A 183 6.81 -6.10 0.03
N PHE A 184 6.87 -5.88 1.34
CA PHE A 184 7.10 -4.57 1.93
C PHE A 184 8.47 -4.01 1.52
N ARG A 185 9.54 -4.76 1.78
CA ARG A 185 10.92 -4.36 1.48
C ARG A 185 11.17 -4.15 -0.02
N GLN A 186 10.60 -5.01 -0.87
CA GLN A 186 10.69 -4.85 -2.33
C GLN A 186 10.16 -3.49 -2.83
N ASN A 187 9.25 -2.85 -2.10
CA ASN A 187 8.65 -1.58 -2.50
C ASN A 187 9.10 -0.39 -1.64
N LEU A 188 9.87 -0.63 -0.56
CA LEU A 188 10.32 0.38 0.38
C LEU A 188 11.05 1.54 -0.32
N ALA A 189 12.05 1.23 -1.15
CA ALA A 189 12.82 2.25 -1.85
C ALA A 189 11.95 3.15 -2.73
N ALA A 190 10.95 2.59 -3.43
CA ALA A 190 10.06 3.37 -4.28
C ALA A 190 9.15 4.31 -3.47
N TYR A 191 8.69 3.88 -2.30
CA TYR A 191 7.87 4.71 -1.41
C TYR A 191 8.70 5.80 -0.72
N ASN A 192 9.91 5.47 -0.25
CA ASN A 192 10.83 6.46 0.34
C ASN A 192 11.30 7.50 -0.70
N GLN A 193 11.47 7.13 -1.96
CA GLN A 193 11.83 8.08 -3.03
C GLN A 193 10.67 8.98 -3.47
N ALA A 194 9.43 8.65 -3.08
CA ALA A 194 8.25 9.42 -3.44
C ALA A 194 8.04 10.64 -2.53
N VAL A 195 8.62 10.64 -1.34
CA VAL A 195 8.37 11.66 -0.30
C VAL A 195 9.36 12.79 -0.30
#